data_AF-A0A2G1W701-F1
#
_entry.id   AF-A0A2G1W701-F1
#
_cell.length_a   1.000
_cell.length_b   1.000
_cell.length_c   1.000
_cell.angle_alpha   90.00
_cell.angle_beta   90.00
_cell.angle_gamma   90.00
#
_symmetry.space_group_name_H-M   'P 1'
#
loop_
_entity.id
_entity.type
_entity.pdbx_description
1 polymer ?
#
loop_
_entity_poly.entity_id
_entity_poly.type
_entity_poly.pdbx_seq_one_letter_code
_entity_poly.pdbx_strand_id
1 'polypeptide(L)'
;MQFGERVRTLREARQFTQRVLAERVGVSVSYISKVENERLHFGDYPSEKFIHKLAAELEADEDELLLLADKVPSAIRKRIRERPEAFRAFADLDNKSMDDLLSKSGATKRKR
;
A
#
# COMPACT_ATOMS: atom_id res chain seq x y z
N MET A 1 5.64 -3.47 9.42
CA MET A 1 4.19 -3.25 9.56
C MET A 1 3.51 -3.97 8.42
N GLN A 2 2.44 -4.70 8.70
CA GLN A 2 1.70 -5.44 7.69
C GLN A 2 0.43 -4.69 7.25
N PHE A 3 -0.14 -5.04 6.10
CA PHE A 3 -1.32 -4.37 5.56
C PHE A 3 -2.51 -4.35 6.54
N GLY A 4 -2.88 -5.50 7.10
CA GLY A 4 -4.04 -5.61 8.01
C GLY A 4 -3.89 -4.75 9.27
N GLU A 5 -2.71 -4.79 9.89
CA GLU A 5 -2.34 -3.96 11.04
C GLU A 5 -2.42 -2.46 10.71
N ARG A 6 -1.93 -2.04 9.54
CA ARG A 6 -2.00 -0.65 9.08
C ARG A 6 -3.43 -0.19 8.90
N VAL A 7 -4.27 -1.01 8.26
CA VAL A 7 -5.70 -0.73 8.06
C VAL A 7 -6.42 -0.57 9.39
N ARG A 8 -6.16 -1.47 10.36
CA ARG A 8 -6.72 -1.37 11.70
C ARG A 8 -6.33 -0.06 12.40
N THR A 9 -5.04 0.27 12.35
CA THR A 9 -4.50 1.51 12.95
C THR A 9 -5.19 2.74 12.38
N LEU A 10 -5.32 2.81 11.06
CA LEU A 10 -5.99 3.91 10.35
C LEU A 10 -7.49 3.97 10.69
N ARG A 11 -8.18 2.83 10.73
CA ARG A 11 -9.59 2.76 11.13
C ARG A 11 -9.81 3.30 12.54
N GLU A 12 -8.96 2.89 13.49
CA GLU A 12 -9.04 3.34 14.88
C GLU A 12 -8.71 4.83 15.02
N ALA A 13 -7.77 5.36 14.23
CA ALA A 13 -7.49 6.79 14.15
C ALA A 13 -8.69 7.62 13.65
N ARG A 14 -9.50 7.04 12.74
CA ARG A 14 -10.79 7.63 12.31
C ARG A 14 -11.95 7.39 13.28
N GLN A 15 -11.71 6.71 14.41
CA GLN A 15 -12.73 6.30 15.37
C GLN A 15 -13.86 5.45 14.75
N PHE A 16 -13.56 4.74 13.66
CA PHE A 16 -14.54 3.86 13.01
C PHE A 16 -14.58 2.50 13.69
N THR A 17 -15.77 1.96 13.88
CA THR A 17 -15.93 0.52 14.14
C THR A 17 -15.72 -0.25 12.83
N GLN A 18 -15.43 -1.55 12.92
CA GLN A 18 -15.35 -2.39 11.72
C GLN A 18 -16.66 -2.38 10.91
N ARG A 19 -17.82 -2.26 11.59
CA ARG A 19 -19.13 -2.14 10.93
C ARG A 19 -19.26 -0.86 10.12
N VAL A 20 -18.85 0.27 10.69
CA VAL A 20 -18.86 1.57 9.99
C VAL A 20 -17.94 1.55 8.77
N LEU A 21 -16.73 1.03 8.92
CA LEU A 21 -15.79 0.93 7.79
C LEU A 21 -16.35 0.02 6.70
N ALA A 22 -16.92 -1.14 7.07
CA ALA A 22 -17.49 -2.09 6.13
C ALA A 22 -18.63 -1.48 5.29
N GLU A 23 -19.53 -0.74 5.94
CA GLU A 23 -20.62 -0.01 5.26
C GLU A 23 -20.08 1.02 4.27
N ARG A 24 -19.10 1.83 4.71
CA ARG A 24 -18.46 2.88 3.89
C ARG A 24 -17.77 2.35 2.64
N VAL A 25 -16.99 1.27 2.77
CA VAL A 25 -16.29 0.67 1.61
C VAL A 25 -17.18 -0.28 0.80
N GLY A 26 -18.35 -0.65 1.33
CA GLY A 26 -19.35 -1.50 0.67
C GLY A 26 -18.99 -2.99 0.70
N VAL A 27 -18.54 -3.51 1.84
CA VAL A 27 -18.20 -4.93 2.06
C VAL A 27 -18.83 -5.45 3.36
N SER A 28 -18.70 -6.74 3.64
CA SER A 28 -19.17 -7.30 4.91
C SER A 28 -18.22 -6.98 6.07
N VAL A 29 -18.76 -6.87 7.29
CA VAL A 29 -17.95 -6.69 8.51
C VAL A 29 -16.96 -7.84 8.71
N SER A 30 -17.37 -9.07 8.34
CA SER A 30 -16.50 -10.25 8.35
C SER A 30 -15.30 -10.09 7.41
N TYR A 31 -15.48 -9.45 6.25
CA TYR A 31 -14.37 -9.16 5.34
C TYR A 31 -13.37 -8.17 5.95
N ILE A 32 -13.83 -7.07 6.56
CA ILE A 32 -12.96 -6.13 7.29
C ILE A 32 -12.20 -6.84 8.41
N SER A 33 -12.88 -7.69 9.18
CA SER A 33 -12.21 -8.48 10.22
C SER A 33 -11.16 -9.42 9.64
N LYS A 34 -11.37 -10.04 8.48
CA LYS A 34 -10.35 -10.90 7.83
C LYS A 34 -9.16 -10.08 7.35
N VAL A 35 -9.42 -8.92 6.75
CA VAL A 35 -8.39 -7.97 6.30
C VAL A 35 -7.50 -7.54 7.48
N GLU A 36 -8.10 -7.10 8.58
CA GLU A 36 -7.36 -6.57 9.74
C GLU A 36 -6.56 -7.65 10.50
N ASN A 37 -6.97 -8.92 10.41
CA ASN A 37 -6.30 -10.03 11.10
C ASN A 37 -5.38 -10.85 10.17
N GLU A 38 -5.00 -10.33 9.00
CA GLU A 38 -4.05 -10.97 8.08
C GLU A 38 -4.46 -12.38 7.63
N ARG A 39 -5.77 -12.66 7.63
CA ARG A 39 -6.32 -13.96 7.20
C ARG A 39 -6.51 -14.07 5.70
N LEU A 40 -5.79 -13.26 4.94
CA LEU A 40 -5.74 -13.33 3.49
C LEU A 40 -4.52 -14.18 3.15
N HIS A 41 -4.74 -15.39 2.63
CA HIS A 41 -3.64 -16.23 2.15
C HIS A 41 -2.86 -15.49 1.06
N PHE A 42 -1.58 -15.81 0.87
CA PHE A 42 -0.79 -15.32 -0.26
C PHE A 42 -1.51 -15.69 -1.57
N GLY A 43 -2.28 -14.75 -2.13
CA GLY A 43 -3.21 -14.96 -3.25
C GLY A 43 -4.57 -14.26 -3.08
N ASP A 44 -5.02 -14.05 -1.84
CA ASP A 44 -6.29 -13.42 -1.46
C ASP A 44 -6.15 -11.93 -1.10
N TYR A 45 -5.03 -11.28 -1.47
CA TYR A 45 -4.84 -9.87 -1.20
C TYR A 45 -6.01 -9.04 -1.76
N PRO A 46 -6.47 -8.00 -1.04
CA PRO A 46 -7.63 -7.24 -1.44
C PRO A 46 -7.44 -6.66 -2.84
N SER A 47 -8.51 -6.57 -3.63
CA SER A 47 -8.43 -5.95 -4.97
C SER A 47 -7.93 -4.50 -4.89
N GLU A 48 -7.26 -4.00 -5.95
CA GLU A 48 -6.87 -2.57 -6.04
C GLU A 48 -8.09 -1.66 -5.81
N LYS A 49 -9.24 -2.00 -6.41
CA LYS A 49 -10.51 -1.28 -6.23
C LYS A 49 -10.92 -1.16 -4.75
N PHE A 50 -10.72 -2.21 -3.97
CA PHE A 50 -10.99 -2.17 -2.53
C PHE A 50 -9.98 -1.26 -1.82
N ILE A 51 -8.70 -1.36 -2.14
CA ILE A 51 -7.64 -0.54 -1.54
C ILE A 51 -7.83 0.94 -1.84
N HIS A 52 -8.21 1.31 -3.06
CA HIS A 52 -8.55 2.69 -3.44
C HIS A 52 -9.67 3.27 -2.57
N LYS A 53 -10.76 2.51 -2.38
CA LYS A 53 -11.87 2.92 -1.51
C LYS A 53 -11.44 3.01 -0.05
N LEU A 54 -10.63 2.07 0.40
CA LEU A 54 -10.14 2.01 1.76
C LEU A 54 -9.26 3.23 2.08
N ALA A 55 -8.35 3.58 1.17
CA ALA A 55 -7.51 4.77 1.29
C ALA A 55 -8.35 6.05 1.38
N ALA A 56 -9.38 6.17 0.52
CA ALA A 56 -10.29 7.31 0.54
C ALA A 56 -11.06 7.43 1.87
N GLU A 57 -11.71 6.35 2.33
CA GLU A 57 -12.48 6.36 3.59
C GLU A 57 -11.59 6.54 4.83
N LEU A 58 -10.34 6.10 4.77
CA LEU A 58 -9.38 6.22 5.87
C LEU A 58 -8.49 7.46 5.79
N GLU A 59 -8.59 8.30 4.75
CA GLU A 59 -7.66 9.43 4.47
C GLU A 59 -6.19 8.98 4.60
N ALA A 60 -5.89 7.84 3.99
CA ALA A 60 -4.57 7.23 4.03
C ALA A 60 -3.82 7.45 2.71
N ASP A 61 -2.50 7.24 2.75
CA ASP A 61 -1.70 7.15 1.54
C ASP A 61 -2.05 5.85 0.80
N GLU A 62 -2.66 6.01 -0.38
CA GLU A 62 -3.05 4.89 -1.24
C GLU A 62 -1.86 4.07 -1.72
N ASP A 63 -0.74 4.74 -2.07
CA ASP A 63 0.44 4.07 -2.59
C ASP A 63 1.09 3.22 -1.47
N GLU A 64 1.08 3.73 -0.23
CA GLU A 64 1.49 2.95 0.95
C GLU A 64 0.66 1.68 1.09
N LEU A 65 -0.68 1.80 1.06
CA LEU A 65 -1.58 0.66 1.22
C LEU A 65 -1.47 -0.35 0.07
N LEU A 66 -1.28 0.10 -1.17
CA LEU A 66 -1.05 -0.77 -2.32
C LEU A 66 0.26 -1.55 -2.14
N LEU A 67 1.35 -0.89 -1.78
CA LEU A 67 2.66 -1.54 -1.58
C LEU A 67 2.61 -2.56 -0.43
N LEU A 68 1.94 -2.24 0.69
CA LEU A 68 1.74 -3.17 1.80
C LEU A 68 0.90 -4.40 1.41
N ALA A 69 0.06 -4.27 0.37
CA ALA A 69 -0.74 -5.36 -0.19
C ALA A 69 -0.06 -6.06 -1.39
N ASP A 70 1.26 -5.88 -1.54
CA ASP A 70 2.06 -6.42 -2.64
C ASP A 70 1.57 -6.00 -4.04
N LYS A 71 1.06 -4.78 -4.15
CA LYS A 71 0.61 -4.16 -5.41
C LYS A 71 1.43 -2.93 -5.72
N VAL A 72 2.07 -2.93 -6.88
CA VAL A 72 2.86 -1.78 -7.34
C VAL A 72 1.93 -0.66 -7.84
N PRO A 73 1.98 0.57 -7.29
CA PRO A 73 1.19 1.70 -7.77
C PRO A 73 1.24 1.93 -9.28
N SER A 74 0.13 2.39 -9.86
CA SER A 74 -0.01 2.56 -11.32
C SER A 74 1.04 3.50 -11.93
N ALA A 75 1.40 4.57 -11.21
CA ALA A 75 2.43 5.51 -11.61
C ALA A 75 3.82 4.84 -11.71
N ILE A 76 4.15 3.97 -10.75
CA ILE A 76 5.39 3.20 -10.76
C ILE A 76 5.38 2.17 -11.89
N ARG A 77 4.27 1.42 -12.06
CA ARG A 77 4.12 0.48 -13.18
C ARG A 77 4.32 1.16 -14.54
N LYS A 78 3.79 2.37 -14.72
CA LYS A 78 3.97 3.17 -15.94
C LYS A 78 5.47 3.48 -16.18
N ARG A 79 6.18 3.94 -15.15
CA ARG A 79 7.62 4.22 -15.26
C ARG A 79 8.46 2.98 -15.58
N ILE A 80 8.13 1.84 -14.97
CA ILE A 80 8.79 0.56 -15.29
C ILE A 80 8.60 0.20 -16.76
N ARG A 81 7.39 0.35 -17.31
CA ARG A 81 7.12 0.09 -18.74
C ARG A 81 7.81 1.06 -19.68
N GLU A 82 7.91 2.34 -19.30
CA GLU A 82 8.56 3.37 -20.11
C GLU A 82 10.09 3.22 -20.16
N ARG A 83 10.71 2.68 -19.10
CA ARG A 83 12.17 2.54 -18.98
C ARG A 83 12.58 1.22 -18.31
N PRO A 84 12.27 0.06 -18.91
CA PRO A 84 12.50 -1.23 -18.27
C PRO A 84 13.96 -1.46 -17.88
N GLU A 85 14.91 -1.12 -18.76
CA GLU A 85 16.34 -1.34 -18.48
C GLU A 85 16.87 -0.50 -17.32
N ALA A 86 16.32 0.71 -17.11
CA ALA A 86 16.72 1.55 -15.97
C ALA A 86 16.29 0.92 -14.63
N PHE A 87 15.09 0.34 -14.57
CA PHE A 87 14.58 -0.32 -13.36
C PHE A 87 15.21 -1.70 -13.14
N ARG A 88 15.56 -2.44 -14.20
CA ARG A 88 16.36 -3.68 -14.09
C ARG A 88 17.74 -3.39 -13.52
N ALA A 89 18.46 -2.43 -14.11
CA ALA A 89 19.76 -2.01 -13.62
C ALA A 89 19.69 -1.55 -12.16
N PHE A 90 18.63 -0.85 -11.76
CA PHE A 90 18.40 -0.47 -10.37
C PHE A 90 18.13 -1.67 -9.46
N ALA A 91 17.35 -2.65 -9.90
CA ALA A 91 17.04 -3.85 -9.12
C ALA A 91 18.25 -4.76 -8.89
N ASP A 92 19.26 -4.70 -9.76
CA ASP A 92 20.50 -5.47 -9.64
C ASP A 92 21.55 -4.82 -8.73
N LEU A 93 21.32 -3.58 -8.26
CA LEU A 93 22.25 -2.88 -7.37
C LEU A 93 22.23 -3.48 -5.96
N ASP A 94 23.38 -3.39 -5.28
CA ASP A 94 23.42 -3.62 -3.83
C ASP A 94 22.76 -2.46 -3.06
N ASN A 95 22.37 -2.74 -1.80
CA ASN A 95 21.70 -1.76 -0.95
C ASN A 95 22.51 -0.46 -0.81
N LYS A 96 23.84 -0.54 -0.76
CA LYS A 96 24.72 0.63 -0.64
C LYS A 96 24.63 1.54 -1.87
N SER A 97 24.71 0.95 -3.05
CA SER A 97 24.62 1.69 -4.32
C SER A 97 23.22 2.28 -4.52
N MET A 98 22.18 1.55 -4.08
CA MET A 98 20.81 2.09 -4.04
C MET A 98 20.70 3.31 -3.13
N ASP A 99 21.20 3.23 -1.89
CA ASP A 99 21.18 4.34 -0.92
C ASP A 99 21.95 5.56 -1.44
N ASP A 100 23.10 5.35 -2.08
CA ASP A 100 23.90 6.40 -2.71
C ASP A 100 23.11 7.11 -3.82
N LEU A 101 22.38 6.38 -4.66
CA LEU A 101 21.52 6.99 -5.70
C LEU A 101 20.32 7.73 -5.08
N LEU A 102 19.69 7.16 -4.06
CA LEU A 102 18.58 7.80 -3.35
C LEU A 102 19.01 9.13 -2.74
N SER A 103 20.18 9.20 -2.12
CA SER A 103 20.72 10.45 -1.54
C SER A 103 20.96 11.53 -2.61
N LYS A 104 21.46 11.16 -3.79
CA LYS A 104 21.72 12.06 -4.92
C LYS A 104 20.43 12.56 -5.58
N SER A 105 19.35 11.78 -5.52
CA SER A 105 18.05 12.14 -6.11
C SER A 105 17.23 13.14 -5.28
N GLY A 106 17.64 13.43 -4.04
CA GLY A 106 16.90 14.30 -3.11
C GLY A 106 15.63 13.65 -2.52
N ALA A 107 15.39 12.36 -2.75
CA ALA A 107 14.21 11.63 -2.29
C ALA A 107 14.09 11.53 -0.75
N THR A 108 15.20 11.72 -0.01
CA THR A 108 15.26 11.61 1.46
C THR A 108 14.42 12.67 2.21
N LYS A 109 13.76 13.62 1.52
CA LYS A 109 13.05 14.76 2.12
C LYS A 109 11.53 14.85 1.89
N ARG A 110 10.84 13.83 1.38
CA ARG A 110 9.36 13.85 1.36
C ARG A 110 8.79 13.30 2.67
N LYS A 111 8.89 14.10 3.74
CA LYS A 111 7.92 14.05 4.85
C LYS A 111 6.63 14.72 4.35
N ARG A 112 5.55 13.96 4.26
CA ARG A 112 4.19 14.50 4.41
C ARG A 112 3.65 13.99 5.73
#